data_AF-A0A8K0NSQ1-F1
#
_entry.id   AF-A0A8K0NSQ1-F1
#
_cell.length_a   1.000
_cell.length_b   1.000
_cell.length_c   1.000
_cell.angle_alpha   90.00
_cell.angle_beta   90.00
_cell.angle_gamma   90.00
#
_symmetry.space_group_name_H-M   'P 1'
#
loop_
_entity.id
_entity.type
_entity.pdbx_description
1 polymer ?
#
loop_
_entity_poly.entity_id
_entity_poly.type
_entity_poly.pdbx_seq_one_letter_code
_entity_poly.pdbx_strand_id
1 'polypeptide(L)'
;MTVRIQRPGWERKIRFHTLNLQQCIISGDFGYVHAVKAHQLFNTVDQLSVADEDTQKGEDAIVEIETANAYTMQTIMGEFTGEVEKLKQAAPDAEAWKERIIEQRNKAQKAASDAIGAASQQVLNTIEALPAESRNDAADVYIKASSYIGDLLNVLAQQLQAVLGQVAEFFKGIWRGIKTAYDTVVGGVKAAVGLITGIFGLDIETGVKGGTFIGRLNWPAAVGITVATTGLAYVCGHLIERGVEFHEQTVRIEEADGKKTIVTETHIGFKKPKLGQGKQLEAVWKDCVGDLGQDGHWIPAQAV
;
A
#
# COMPACT_ATOMS: atom_id res chain seq x y z
N MET A 1 12.39 17.37 -40.07
CA MET A 1 12.50 17.75 -38.65
C MET A 1 11.50 16.90 -37.86
N THR A 2 11.97 15.85 -37.19
CA THR A 2 11.11 15.04 -36.33
C THR A 2 11.04 15.77 -34.98
N VAL A 3 9.92 16.44 -34.71
CA VAL A 3 9.67 17.03 -33.40
C VAL A 3 9.57 15.86 -32.41
N ARG A 4 10.64 15.56 -31.68
CA ARG A 4 10.55 14.70 -30.50
C ARG A 4 9.80 15.52 -29.46
N ILE A 5 8.49 15.30 -29.37
CA ILE A 5 7.70 15.76 -28.23
C ILE A 5 8.31 15.06 -27.01
N GLN A 6 9.12 15.77 -26.22
CA GLN A 6 9.63 15.24 -24.98
C GLN A 6 8.46 15.17 -24.01
N ARG A 7 8.10 13.96 -23.58
CA ARG A 7 7.12 13.76 -22.51
C ARG A 7 7.60 14.45 -21.23
N PRO A 8 6.70 15.03 -20.42
CA PRO A 8 7.06 15.66 -19.16
C PRO A 8 7.71 14.67 -18.18
N GLY A 9 8.40 15.21 -17.18
CA GLY A 9 9.15 14.43 -16.18
C GLY A 9 8.30 13.39 -15.46
N TRP A 10 7.18 13.83 -14.87
CA TRP A 10 6.23 12.96 -14.16
C TRP A 10 5.75 11.78 -15.02
N GLU A 11 5.39 12.04 -16.29
CA GLU A 11 4.88 10.99 -17.18
C GLU A 11 5.95 9.93 -17.47
N ARG A 12 7.19 10.36 -17.70
CA ARG A 12 8.31 9.44 -17.92
C ARG A 12 8.57 8.58 -16.67
N LYS A 13 8.46 9.17 -15.48
CA LYS A 13 8.64 8.47 -14.20
C LYS A 13 7.61 7.36 -14.02
N ILE A 14 6.33 7.67 -14.22
CA ILE A 14 5.22 6.70 -14.17
C ILE A 14 5.47 5.57 -15.15
N ARG A 15 5.69 5.88 -16.43
CA ARG A 15 5.88 4.85 -17.46
C ARG A 15 7.08 3.95 -17.19
N PHE A 16 8.19 4.52 -16.71
CA PHE A 16 9.34 3.74 -16.30
C PHE A 16 8.99 2.79 -15.15
N HIS A 17 8.31 3.28 -14.12
CA HIS A 17 7.86 2.45 -13.00
C HIS A 17 6.95 1.30 -13.46
N THR A 18 5.91 1.62 -14.24
CA THR A 18 4.96 0.65 -14.81
C THR A 18 5.66 -0.45 -15.60
N LEU A 19 6.57 -0.08 -16.49
CA LEU A 19 7.32 -1.06 -17.30
C LEU A 19 8.13 -2.01 -16.42
N ASN A 20 8.77 -1.50 -15.35
CA ASN A 20 9.51 -2.36 -14.44
C ASN A 20 8.58 -3.29 -13.65
N LEU A 21 7.45 -2.82 -13.14
CA LEU A 21 6.46 -3.68 -12.47
C LEU A 21 5.95 -4.80 -13.39
N GLN A 22 5.67 -4.49 -14.66
CA GLN A 22 5.28 -5.47 -15.66
C GLN A 22 6.38 -6.51 -15.89
N GLN A 23 7.65 -6.09 -15.93
CA GLN A 23 8.77 -7.02 -16.06
C GLN A 23 8.97 -7.87 -14.81
N CYS A 24 8.72 -7.34 -13.61
CA CYS A 24 8.85 -8.10 -12.37
C CYS A 24 7.92 -9.32 -12.34
N ILE A 25 6.64 -9.16 -12.69
CA ILE A 25 5.69 -10.29 -12.67
C ILE A 25 5.99 -11.33 -13.76
N ILE A 26 6.56 -10.92 -14.89
CA ILE A 26 6.93 -11.83 -15.99
C ILE A 26 8.22 -12.60 -15.65
N SER A 27 9.24 -11.89 -15.16
CA SER A 27 10.57 -12.45 -14.90
C SER A 27 10.69 -13.16 -13.55
N GLY A 28 9.86 -12.76 -12.58
CA GLY A 28 10.02 -13.15 -11.17
C GLY A 28 11.12 -12.39 -10.43
N ASP A 29 11.79 -11.42 -11.07
CA ASP A 29 12.80 -10.57 -10.42
C ASP A 29 12.16 -9.29 -9.88
N PHE A 30 12.12 -9.17 -8.55
CA PHE A 30 11.54 -8.04 -7.84
C PHE A 30 12.60 -7.08 -7.26
N GLY A 31 13.86 -7.19 -7.68
CA GLY A 31 14.95 -6.32 -7.22
C GLY A 31 14.65 -4.83 -7.42
N TYR A 32 13.98 -4.47 -8.52
CA TYR A 32 13.50 -3.10 -8.76
C TYR A 32 12.54 -2.62 -7.67
N VAL A 33 11.51 -3.41 -7.35
CA VAL A 33 10.50 -3.06 -6.34
C VAL A 33 11.17 -2.86 -4.98
N HIS A 34 12.08 -3.75 -4.60
CA HIS A 34 12.82 -3.64 -3.35
C HIS A 34 13.70 -2.39 -3.31
N ALA A 35 14.35 -2.02 -4.41
CA ALA A 35 15.15 -0.79 -4.50
C ALA A 35 14.29 0.47 -4.40
N VAL A 36 13.13 0.51 -5.06
CA VAL A 36 12.18 1.63 -4.97
C VAL A 36 11.68 1.80 -3.54
N LYS A 37 11.27 0.70 -2.88
CA LYS A 37 10.83 0.74 -1.49
C LYS A 37 11.93 1.19 -0.53
N ALA A 38 13.14 0.68 -0.69
CA ALA A 38 14.28 1.12 0.11
C ALA A 38 14.51 2.64 -0.07
N HIS A 39 14.47 3.14 -1.31
CA HIS A 39 14.59 4.56 -1.59
C HIS A 39 13.47 5.39 -0.95
N GLN A 40 12.23 4.92 -1.01
CA GLN A 40 11.07 5.59 -0.38
C GLN A 40 11.19 5.63 1.15
N LEU A 41 11.72 4.57 1.78
CA LEU A 41 11.97 4.53 3.23
C LEU A 41 13.06 5.53 3.67
N PHE A 42 14.00 5.89 2.79
CA PHE A 42 15.08 6.83 3.11
C PHE A 42 14.78 8.29 2.72
N ASN A 43 13.78 8.53 1.86
CA ASN A 43 13.45 9.85 1.33
C ASN A 43 12.21 10.49 1.96
N THR A 44 11.64 9.91 3.02
CA THR A 44 10.40 10.39 3.67
C THR A 44 10.47 11.80 4.29
N VAL A 45 11.63 12.46 4.32
CA VAL A 45 11.82 13.73 5.05
C VAL A 45 11.16 14.96 4.40
N ASP A 46 10.62 14.91 3.18
CA ASP A 46 9.98 16.10 2.61
C ASP A 46 9.16 15.71 1.37
N GLN A 47 7.83 15.58 1.46
CA GLN A 47 6.96 15.64 0.27
C GLN A 47 5.44 15.75 0.49
N LEU A 48 4.95 16.03 1.70
CA LEU A 48 3.53 16.41 1.88
C LEU A 48 3.45 17.86 2.33
N SER A 49 3.80 18.77 1.42
CA SER A 49 3.32 20.13 1.51
C SER A 49 1.82 20.11 1.25
N VAL A 50 1.04 20.61 2.22
CA VAL A 50 -0.37 21.03 2.15
C VAL A 50 -0.94 20.86 0.74
N ALA A 51 -1.55 19.70 0.44
CA ALA A 51 -2.16 19.49 -0.86
C ALA A 51 -3.32 20.49 -0.99
N ASP A 52 -3.35 21.26 -2.07
CA ASP A 52 -4.60 21.93 -2.44
C ASP A 52 -5.68 20.90 -2.77
N GLU A 53 -6.94 21.35 -2.79
CA GLU A 53 -8.11 20.49 -3.02
C GLU A 53 -8.00 19.64 -4.31
N ASP A 54 -7.33 20.16 -5.34
CA ASP A 54 -7.18 19.44 -6.62
C ASP A 54 -6.11 18.34 -6.53
N THR A 55 -5.04 18.59 -5.77
CA THR A 55 -4.01 17.59 -5.46
C THR A 55 -4.63 16.44 -4.64
N GLN A 56 -5.42 16.73 -3.62
CA GLN A 56 -6.13 15.71 -2.83
C GLN A 56 -7.07 14.84 -3.69
N LYS A 57 -7.86 15.45 -4.59
CA LYS A 57 -8.71 14.70 -5.52
C LYS A 57 -7.90 13.76 -6.43
N GLY A 58 -6.71 14.19 -6.85
CA GLY A 58 -5.77 13.37 -7.60
C GLY A 58 -5.29 12.16 -6.81
N GLU A 59 -4.93 12.36 -5.54
CA GLU A 59 -4.50 11.30 -4.63
C GLU A 59 -5.61 10.27 -4.38
N ASP A 60 -6.82 10.73 -4.04
CA ASP A 60 -7.98 9.86 -3.80
C ASP A 60 -8.29 8.98 -5.02
N ALA A 61 -8.24 9.55 -6.22
CA ALA A 61 -8.45 8.81 -7.46
C ALA A 61 -7.35 7.76 -7.71
N ILE A 62 -6.09 8.08 -7.40
CA ILE A 62 -4.97 7.13 -7.53
C ILE A 62 -5.14 5.96 -6.54
N VAL A 63 -5.55 6.26 -5.30
CA VAL A 63 -5.84 5.26 -4.27
C VAL A 63 -6.94 4.30 -4.70
N GLU A 64 -8.02 4.82 -5.28
CA GLU A 64 -9.11 4.01 -5.81
C GLU A 64 -8.63 3.08 -6.93
N ILE A 65 -7.85 3.62 -7.88
CA ILE A 65 -7.30 2.85 -9.00
C ILE A 65 -6.38 1.72 -8.50
N GLU A 66 -5.45 2.01 -7.59
CA GLU A 66 -4.51 1.01 -7.09
C GLU A 66 -5.19 -0.02 -6.17
N THR A 67 -6.24 0.38 -5.46
CA THR A 67 -7.10 -0.56 -4.70
C THR A 67 -7.82 -1.53 -5.63
N ALA A 68 -8.41 -1.02 -6.72
CA ALA A 68 -9.03 -1.87 -7.75
C ALA A 68 -8.00 -2.78 -8.45
N ASN A 69 -6.77 -2.28 -8.66
CA ASN A 69 -5.66 -3.05 -9.20
C ASN A 69 -5.29 -4.23 -8.27
N ALA A 70 -5.21 -4.00 -6.95
CA ALA A 70 -4.97 -5.06 -5.97
C ALA A 70 -6.04 -6.16 -6.02
N TYR A 71 -7.32 -5.80 -6.04
CA TYR A 71 -8.41 -6.79 -6.15
C TYR A 71 -8.39 -7.54 -7.50
N THR A 72 -7.92 -6.91 -8.58
CA THR A 72 -7.72 -7.58 -9.86
C THR A 72 -6.73 -8.74 -9.74
N MET A 73 -5.67 -8.61 -8.94
CA MET A 73 -4.71 -9.70 -8.68
C MET A 73 -5.35 -10.88 -7.96
N GLN A 74 -6.31 -10.62 -7.07
CA GLN A 74 -7.12 -11.68 -6.44
C GLN A 74 -7.93 -12.44 -7.48
N THR A 75 -8.63 -11.73 -8.38
CA THR A 75 -9.43 -12.32 -9.45
C THR A 75 -8.57 -13.21 -10.35
N ILE A 76 -7.39 -12.72 -10.76
CA ILE A 76 -6.45 -13.47 -11.59
C ILE A 76 -6.01 -14.78 -10.90
N MET A 77 -5.72 -14.73 -9.59
CA MET A 77 -5.38 -15.94 -8.84
C MET A 77 -6.56 -16.90 -8.73
N GLY A 78 -7.78 -16.39 -8.57
CA GLY A 78 -9.01 -17.18 -8.56
C GLY A 78 -9.23 -17.91 -9.90
N GLU A 79 -9.04 -17.22 -11.01
CA GLU A 79 -9.12 -17.82 -12.35
C GLU A 79 -8.05 -18.88 -12.58
N PHE A 80 -6.79 -18.58 -12.26
CA PHE A 80 -5.69 -19.55 -12.34
C PHE A 80 -5.98 -20.81 -11.54
N THR A 81 -6.33 -20.66 -10.26
CA THR A 81 -6.60 -21.80 -9.38
C THR A 81 -7.81 -22.59 -9.85
N GLY A 82 -8.87 -21.92 -10.28
CA GLY A 82 -10.05 -22.56 -10.87
C GLY A 82 -9.73 -23.39 -12.12
N GLU A 83 -8.87 -22.90 -13.00
CA GLU A 83 -8.42 -23.68 -14.17
C GLU A 83 -7.57 -24.89 -13.79
N VAL A 84 -6.69 -24.77 -12.79
CA VAL A 84 -5.88 -25.90 -12.30
C VAL A 84 -6.76 -26.95 -11.63
N GLU A 85 -7.81 -26.56 -10.90
CA GLU A 85 -8.73 -27.52 -10.27
C GLU A 85 -9.49 -28.39 -11.27
N LYS A 86 -9.69 -27.94 -12.51
CA LYS A 86 -10.32 -28.76 -13.56
C LYS A 86 -9.52 -30.02 -13.90
N LEU A 87 -8.22 -30.06 -13.58
CA LEU A 87 -7.39 -31.26 -13.76
C LEU A 87 -7.88 -32.46 -12.91
N LYS A 88 -8.64 -32.23 -11.84
CA LYS A 88 -9.31 -33.29 -11.07
C LYS A 88 -10.20 -34.19 -11.93
N GLN A 89 -10.72 -33.67 -13.04
CA GLN A 89 -11.60 -34.37 -13.97
C GLN A 89 -10.84 -35.03 -15.13
N ALA A 90 -9.56 -34.66 -15.33
CA ALA A 90 -8.73 -35.19 -16.39
C ALA A 90 -8.09 -36.52 -15.98
N ALA A 91 -7.78 -37.36 -16.98
CA ALA A 91 -6.94 -38.52 -16.74
C ALA A 91 -5.57 -38.07 -16.16
N PRO A 92 -5.03 -38.75 -15.13
CA PRO A 92 -3.75 -38.38 -14.56
C PRO A 92 -2.60 -38.54 -15.56
N ASP A 93 -1.96 -37.43 -15.93
CA ASP A 93 -0.77 -37.37 -16.78
C ASP A 93 0.13 -36.25 -16.29
N ALA A 94 1.34 -36.61 -15.83
CA ALA A 94 2.20 -35.68 -15.11
C ALA A 94 2.75 -34.58 -16.00
N GLU A 95 3.09 -34.89 -17.24
CA GLU A 95 3.66 -33.92 -18.17
C GLU A 95 2.55 -33.03 -18.74
N ALA A 96 1.41 -33.61 -19.13
CA ALA A 96 0.28 -32.81 -19.60
C ALA A 96 -0.28 -31.87 -18.51
N TRP A 97 -0.33 -32.31 -17.24
CA TRP A 97 -0.76 -31.46 -16.13
C TRP A 97 0.23 -30.33 -15.86
N LYS A 98 1.54 -30.60 -15.88
CA LYS A 98 2.57 -29.56 -15.75
C LYS A 98 2.46 -28.53 -16.87
N GLU A 99 2.35 -28.97 -18.12
CA GLU A 99 2.20 -28.09 -19.28
C GLU A 99 0.96 -27.20 -19.14
N ARG A 100 -0.17 -27.78 -18.73
CA ARG A 100 -1.40 -27.02 -18.52
C ARG A 100 -1.26 -26.00 -17.39
N ILE A 101 -0.62 -26.35 -16.28
CA ILE A 101 -0.38 -25.42 -15.17
C ILE A 101 0.56 -24.29 -15.61
N ILE A 102 1.62 -24.60 -16.37
CA ILE A 102 2.52 -23.58 -16.94
C ILE A 102 1.78 -22.64 -17.88
N GLU A 103 0.91 -23.16 -18.75
CA GLU A 103 0.07 -22.35 -19.64
C GLU A 103 -0.82 -21.38 -18.85
N GLN A 104 -1.50 -21.88 -17.80
CA GLN A 104 -2.36 -21.04 -16.96
C GLN A 104 -1.58 -20.03 -16.14
N ARG A 105 -0.40 -20.41 -15.63
CA ARG A 105 0.52 -19.47 -14.96
C ARG A 105 0.91 -18.34 -15.89
N ASN A 106 1.35 -18.65 -17.11
CA ASN A 106 1.78 -17.64 -18.06
C ASN A 106 0.62 -16.70 -18.46
N LYS A 107 -0.62 -17.23 -18.56
CA LYS A 107 -1.83 -16.41 -18.74
C LYS A 107 -2.06 -15.47 -17.55
N ALA A 108 -1.94 -15.98 -16.32
CA ALA A 108 -2.10 -15.17 -15.11
C ALA A 108 -1.03 -14.06 -15.02
N GLN A 109 0.24 -14.37 -15.31
CA GLN A 109 1.32 -13.38 -15.34
C GLN A 109 1.06 -12.29 -16.38
N LYS A 110 0.61 -12.67 -17.58
CA LYS A 110 0.23 -11.72 -18.63
C LYS A 110 -0.96 -10.86 -18.20
N ALA A 111 -2.01 -11.46 -17.63
CA ALA A 111 -3.19 -10.74 -17.16
C ALA A 111 -2.82 -9.72 -16.07
N ALA A 112 -1.92 -10.08 -15.14
CA ALA A 112 -1.41 -9.16 -14.12
C ALA A 112 -0.61 -8.00 -14.75
N SER A 113 0.28 -8.29 -15.71
CA SER A 113 1.01 -7.27 -16.47
C SER A 113 0.07 -6.31 -17.22
N ASP A 114 -0.98 -6.84 -17.86
CA ASP A 114 -1.97 -6.05 -18.59
C ASP A 114 -2.79 -5.17 -17.61
N ALA A 115 -3.16 -5.70 -16.44
CA ALA A 115 -3.86 -4.97 -15.38
C ALA A 115 -3.03 -3.79 -14.85
N ILE A 116 -1.73 -3.99 -14.60
CA ILE A 116 -0.79 -2.91 -14.22
C ILE A 116 -0.75 -1.82 -15.29
N GLY A 117 -0.71 -2.22 -16.57
CA GLY A 117 -0.71 -1.29 -17.70
C GLY A 117 -2.00 -0.47 -17.77
N ALA A 118 -3.16 -1.12 -17.56
CA ALA A 118 -4.46 -0.47 -17.54
C ALA A 118 -4.61 0.50 -16.37
N ALA A 119 -4.22 0.10 -15.15
CA ALA A 119 -4.23 0.96 -13.96
C ALA A 119 -3.32 2.18 -14.15
N SER A 120 -2.09 1.97 -14.63
CA SER A 120 -1.16 3.07 -14.93
C SER A 120 -1.72 4.03 -15.98
N GLN A 121 -2.41 3.53 -17.00
CA GLN A 121 -3.02 4.40 -18.00
C GLN A 121 -4.18 5.23 -17.43
N GLN A 122 -4.95 4.70 -16.48
CA GLN A 122 -5.96 5.48 -15.75
C GLN A 122 -5.29 6.58 -14.92
N VAL A 123 -4.24 6.25 -14.17
CA VAL A 123 -3.45 7.21 -13.38
C VAL A 123 -2.87 8.32 -14.26
N LEU A 124 -2.31 7.98 -15.42
CA LEU A 124 -1.80 8.98 -16.37
C LEU A 124 -2.89 9.96 -16.81
N ASN A 125 -4.10 9.47 -17.06
CA ASN A 125 -5.23 10.32 -17.44
C ASN A 125 -5.68 11.21 -16.26
N THR A 126 -5.71 10.66 -15.05
CA THR A 126 -6.02 11.41 -13.82
C THR A 126 -5.02 12.54 -13.60
N ILE A 127 -3.71 12.26 -13.67
CA ILE A 127 -2.66 13.25 -13.43
C ILE A 127 -2.60 14.31 -14.53
N GLU A 128 -2.87 13.94 -15.79
CA GLU A 128 -2.93 14.92 -16.88
C GLU A 128 -4.06 15.95 -16.69
N ALA A 129 -5.12 15.61 -15.96
CA ALA A 129 -6.23 16.51 -15.66
C ALA A 129 -5.92 17.50 -14.52
N LEU A 130 -4.86 17.27 -13.74
CA LEU A 130 -4.48 18.14 -12.62
C LEU A 130 -3.78 19.43 -13.10
N PRO A 131 -3.75 20.49 -12.25
CA PRO A 131 -2.85 21.62 -12.42
C PRO A 131 -1.40 21.17 -12.63
N ALA A 132 -0.64 21.90 -13.44
CA ALA A 132 0.69 21.46 -13.89
C ALA A 132 1.69 21.28 -12.74
N GLU A 133 1.55 22.13 -11.72
CA GLU A 133 2.30 22.14 -10.48
C GLU A 133 2.12 20.86 -9.65
N SER A 134 0.91 20.28 -9.62
CA SER A 134 0.58 19.10 -8.80
C SER A 134 0.96 17.77 -9.45
N ARG A 135 1.30 17.75 -10.75
CA ARG A 135 1.47 16.50 -11.51
C ARG A 135 2.66 15.65 -11.09
N ASN A 136 3.75 16.29 -10.65
CA ASN A 136 4.92 15.56 -10.15
C ASN A 136 4.60 14.89 -8.81
N ASP A 137 3.94 15.60 -7.90
CA ASP A 137 3.61 15.08 -6.57
C ASP A 137 2.60 13.93 -6.68
N ALA A 138 1.58 14.07 -7.51
CA ALA A 138 0.64 13.00 -7.81
C ALA A 138 1.32 11.76 -8.45
N ALA A 139 2.36 11.97 -9.26
CA ALA A 139 3.14 10.86 -9.81
C ALA A 139 3.97 10.13 -8.73
N ASP A 140 4.44 10.85 -7.72
CA ASP A 140 5.19 10.31 -6.59
C ASP A 140 4.26 9.49 -5.67
N VAL A 141 3.04 9.99 -5.45
CA VAL A 141 1.94 9.28 -4.78
C VAL A 141 1.64 7.96 -5.49
N TYR A 142 1.49 7.98 -6.82
CA TYR A 142 1.30 6.75 -7.59
C TYR A 142 2.44 5.75 -7.39
N ILE A 143 3.69 6.19 -7.45
CA ILE A 143 4.86 5.30 -7.30
C ILE A 143 4.94 4.73 -5.88
N LYS A 144 4.49 5.48 -4.87
CA LYS A 144 4.35 4.98 -3.50
C LYS A 144 3.27 3.90 -3.42
N ALA A 145 2.06 4.20 -3.89
CA ALA A 145 0.94 3.25 -3.88
C ALA A 145 1.26 1.95 -4.64
N SER A 146 1.76 2.08 -5.87
CA SER A 146 2.09 0.95 -6.74
C SER A 146 3.31 0.14 -6.28
N SER A 147 4.15 0.66 -5.38
CA SER A 147 5.20 -0.15 -4.73
C SER A 147 4.61 -1.27 -3.86
N TYR A 148 3.46 -1.04 -3.22
CA TYR A 148 2.74 -2.06 -2.46
C TYR A 148 2.06 -3.07 -3.39
N ILE A 149 1.63 -2.64 -4.57
CA ILE A 149 1.25 -3.56 -5.65
C ILE A 149 2.45 -4.40 -6.09
N GLY A 150 3.66 -3.83 -6.15
CA GLY A 150 4.90 -4.56 -6.39
C GLY A 150 5.12 -5.73 -5.42
N ASP A 151 4.89 -5.54 -4.12
CA ASP A 151 4.96 -6.62 -3.13
C ASP A 151 3.88 -7.69 -3.36
N LEU A 152 2.65 -7.26 -3.64
CA LEU A 152 1.54 -8.17 -3.96
C LEU A 152 1.84 -9.01 -5.21
N LEU A 153 2.45 -8.41 -6.24
CA LEU A 153 2.88 -9.11 -7.44
C LEU A 153 3.95 -10.16 -7.13
N ASN A 154 4.86 -9.89 -6.19
CA ASN A 154 5.83 -10.88 -5.73
C ASN A 154 5.13 -12.07 -5.07
N VAL A 155 4.18 -11.81 -4.17
CA VAL A 155 3.35 -12.87 -3.55
C VAL A 155 2.62 -13.66 -4.63
N LEU A 156 1.98 -12.99 -5.59
CA LEU A 156 1.29 -13.63 -6.70
C LEU A 156 2.23 -14.55 -7.50
N ALA A 157 3.39 -14.04 -7.94
CA ALA A 157 4.38 -14.80 -8.70
C ALA A 157 4.85 -16.06 -7.96
N GLN A 158 5.14 -15.92 -6.67
CA GLN A 158 5.55 -17.03 -5.82
C GLN A 158 4.45 -18.08 -5.69
N GLN A 159 3.19 -17.67 -5.50
CA GLN A 159 2.08 -18.61 -5.34
C GLN A 159 1.69 -19.30 -6.64
N LEU A 160 1.77 -18.62 -7.79
CA LEU A 160 1.62 -19.27 -9.09
C LEU A 160 2.68 -20.37 -9.30
N GLN A 161 3.93 -20.10 -8.93
CA GLN A 161 5.02 -21.08 -9.00
C GLN A 161 4.86 -22.21 -7.97
N ALA A 162 4.35 -21.91 -6.78
CA ALA A 162 4.12 -22.90 -5.72
C ALA A 162 3.09 -23.97 -6.17
N VAL A 163 2.04 -23.56 -6.88
CA VAL A 163 1.05 -24.51 -7.44
C VAL A 163 1.68 -25.44 -8.47
N LEU A 164 2.61 -24.96 -9.30
CA LEU A 164 3.36 -25.82 -10.21
C LEU A 164 4.22 -26.84 -9.46
N GLY A 165 4.82 -26.46 -8.34
CA GLY A 165 5.58 -27.37 -7.47
C GLY A 165 4.74 -28.47 -6.82
N GLN A 166 3.41 -28.35 -6.80
CA GLN A 166 2.50 -29.27 -6.12
C GLN A 166 2.02 -30.44 -7.00
N VAL A 167 2.44 -30.52 -8.26
CA VAL A 167 1.95 -31.55 -9.20
C VAL A 167 2.09 -32.98 -8.64
N ALA A 168 3.19 -33.31 -7.98
CA ALA A 168 3.40 -34.63 -7.39
C ALA A 168 2.36 -34.97 -6.29
N GLU A 169 1.89 -33.97 -5.55
CA GLU A 169 0.85 -34.13 -4.52
C GLU A 169 -0.53 -34.32 -5.16
N PHE A 170 -0.79 -33.72 -6.32
CA PHE A 170 -2.04 -33.90 -7.06
C PHE A 170 -2.24 -35.37 -7.49
N PHE A 171 -1.17 -36.09 -7.85
CA PHE A 171 -1.23 -37.54 -8.13
C PHE A 171 -1.61 -38.39 -6.92
N LYS A 172 -1.37 -37.90 -5.71
CA LYS A 172 -1.80 -38.54 -4.46
C LYS A 172 -3.23 -38.13 -4.08
N GLY A 173 -3.91 -37.35 -4.91
CA GLY A 173 -5.23 -36.79 -4.64
C GLY A 173 -5.23 -35.64 -3.63
N ILE A 174 -4.07 -35.02 -3.35
CA ILE A 174 -3.93 -33.96 -2.35
C ILE A 174 -3.94 -32.60 -3.05
N TRP A 175 -5.06 -31.87 -2.94
CA TRP A 175 -5.29 -30.60 -3.68
C TRP A 175 -5.26 -29.34 -2.80
N ARG A 176 -4.95 -29.48 -1.51
CA ARG A 176 -5.02 -28.37 -0.53
C ARG A 176 -4.09 -27.20 -0.85
N GLY A 177 -2.96 -27.45 -1.54
CA GLY A 177 -2.02 -26.39 -1.90
C GLY A 177 -2.60 -25.31 -2.81
N ILE A 178 -3.61 -25.64 -3.64
CA ILE A 178 -4.30 -24.66 -4.47
C ILE A 178 -5.02 -23.63 -3.60
N LYS A 179 -5.81 -24.12 -2.63
CA LYS A 179 -6.53 -23.24 -1.69
C LYS A 179 -5.56 -22.40 -0.87
N THR A 180 -4.48 -23.00 -0.36
CA THR A 180 -3.46 -22.26 0.39
C THR A 180 -2.83 -21.16 -0.45
N ALA A 181 -2.49 -21.44 -1.71
CA ALA A 181 -1.94 -20.43 -2.61
C ALA A 181 -2.92 -19.26 -2.84
N TYR A 182 -4.20 -19.55 -3.04
CA TYR A 182 -5.24 -18.52 -3.15
C TYR A 182 -5.38 -17.70 -1.87
N ASP A 183 -5.51 -18.34 -0.71
CA ASP A 183 -5.67 -17.67 0.58
C ASP A 183 -4.46 -16.77 0.91
N THR A 184 -3.24 -17.18 0.51
CA THR A 184 -2.03 -16.35 0.65
C THR A 184 -2.11 -15.08 -0.21
N VAL A 185 -2.57 -15.18 -1.47
CA VAL A 185 -2.76 -13.99 -2.32
C VAL A 185 -3.85 -13.08 -1.74
N VAL A 186 -4.97 -13.62 -1.26
CA VAL A 186 -6.02 -12.82 -0.58
C VAL A 186 -5.44 -12.09 0.64
N GLY A 187 -4.57 -12.73 1.42
CA GLY A 187 -3.84 -12.09 2.52
C GLY A 187 -2.95 -10.95 2.04
N GLY A 188 -2.21 -11.15 0.95
CA GLY A 188 -1.41 -10.10 0.31
C GLY A 188 -2.25 -8.92 -0.19
N VAL A 189 -3.42 -9.17 -0.77
CA VAL A 189 -4.35 -8.14 -1.25
C VAL A 189 -4.84 -7.29 -0.08
N LYS A 190 -5.27 -7.93 1.03
CA LYS A 190 -5.68 -7.21 2.24
C LYS A 190 -4.55 -6.33 2.79
N ALA A 191 -3.32 -6.83 2.78
CA ALA A 191 -2.16 -6.06 3.21
C ALA A 191 -1.87 -4.87 2.28
N ALA A 192 -1.87 -5.08 0.96
CA ALA A 192 -1.63 -4.02 -0.02
C ALA A 192 -2.71 -2.95 0.03
N VAL A 193 -3.99 -3.34 0.00
CA VAL A 193 -5.13 -2.41 0.15
C VAL A 193 -5.07 -1.70 1.49
N GLY A 194 -4.74 -2.41 2.57
CA GLY A 194 -4.58 -1.83 3.90
C GLY A 194 -3.48 -0.77 3.96
N LEU A 195 -2.37 -0.97 3.24
CA LEU A 195 -1.28 0.00 3.16
C LEU A 195 -1.63 1.18 2.25
N ILE A 196 -2.21 0.93 1.08
CA ILE A 196 -2.67 1.97 0.16
C ILE A 196 -3.72 2.85 0.87
N THR A 197 -4.82 2.26 1.32
CA THR A 197 -5.90 3.03 1.98
C THR A 197 -5.50 3.54 3.36
N GLY A 198 -4.57 2.90 4.07
CA GLY A 198 -4.12 3.31 5.39
C GLY A 198 -3.06 4.40 5.39
N ILE A 199 -2.28 4.55 4.32
CA ILE A 199 -1.34 5.67 4.13
C ILE A 199 -2.06 6.89 3.57
N PHE A 200 -3.11 6.70 2.76
CA PHE A 200 -3.82 7.81 2.12
C PHE A 200 -5.19 8.15 2.76
N GLY A 201 -5.67 7.36 3.73
CA GLY A 201 -6.94 7.59 4.45
C GLY A 201 -6.78 7.68 5.97
N LEU A 202 -5.58 8.05 6.43
CA LEU A 202 -5.23 8.24 7.82
C LEU A 202 -5.70 9.62 8.29
N ASP A 203 -6.74 9.71 9.12
CA ASP A 203 -7.03 11.01 9.75
C ASP A 203 -6.14 11.18 10.99
N ILE A 204 -5.43 12.31 11.07
CA ILE A 204 -4.51 12.61 12.16
C ILE A 204 -5.12 13.66 13.07
N GLU A 205 -5.32 13.29 14.32
CA GLU A 205 -5.78 14.20 15.36
C GLU A 205 -4.65 14.48 16.36
N THR A 206 -4.46 15.74 16.72
CA THR A 206 -3.49 16.15 17.75
C THR A 206 -4.15 17.02 18.80
N GLY A 207 -3.82 16.82 20.07
CA GLY A 207 -4.37 17.64 21.15
C GLY A 207 -3.49 17.64 22.40
N VAL A 208 -3.88 18.45 23.38
CA VAL A 208 -3.25 18.46 24.71
C VAL A 208 -4.32 18.20 25.75
N LYS A 209 -4.13 17.19 26.60
CA LYS A 209 -5.04 16.85 27.70
C LYS A 209 -4.25 16.73 28.99
N GLY A 210 -4.59 17.55 29.99
CA GLY A 210 -3.91 17.52 31.30
C GLY A 210 -2.41 17.85 31.25
N GLY A 211 -1.93 18.58 30.23
CA GLY A 211 -0.51 18.89 30.04
C GLY A 211 0.28 17.86 29.23
N THR A 212 -0.34 16.75 28.83
CA THR A 212 0.26 15.71 27.97
C THR A 212 -0.16 15.93 26.52
N PHE A 213 0.77 15.81 25.59
CA PHE A 213 0.44 15.81 24.16
C PHE A 213 -0.14 14.46 23.78
N ILE A 214 -1.24 14.49 23.03
CA ILE A 214 -1.92 13.31 22.50
C ILE A 214 -1.87 13.38 20.99
N GLY A 215 -1.31 12.32 20.40
CA GLY A 215 -1.39 12.07 18.98
C GLY A 215 -2.33 10.90 18.72
N ARG A 216 -3.27 11.07 17.80
CA ARG A 216 -4.29 10.09 17.46
C ARG A 216 -4.29 9.85 15.95
N LEU A 217 -4.32 8.59 15.56
CA LEU A 217 -4.40 8.16 14.17
C LEU A 217 -5.69 7.35 14.01
N ASN A 218 -6.52 7.78 13.06
CA ASN A 218 -7.76 7.12 12.71
C ASN A 218 -7.54 6.34 11.41
N TRP A 219 -7.55 5.03 11.52
CA TRP A 219 -7.32 4.10 10.43
C TRP A 219 -8.66 3.56 9.92
N PRO A 220 -8.88 3.44 8.60
CA PRO A 220 -10.07 2.78 8.07
C PRO A 220 -10.15 1.34 8.59
N ALA A 221 -11.31 0.87 9.09
CA ALA A 221 -11.38 -0.50 9.65
C ALA A 221 -10.98 -1.62 8.67
N ALA A 222 -11.04 -1.35 7.36
CA ALA A 222 -10.58 -2.25 6.32
C ALA A 222 -9.08 -2.60 6.42
N VAL A 223 -8.24 -1.75 7.03
CA VAL A 223 -6.79 -1.99 7.17
C VAL A 223 -6.47 -3.10 8.18
N GLY A 224 -7.39 -3.39 9.11
CA GLY A 224 -7.20 -4.37 10.18
C GLY A 224 -6.24 -3.93 11.30
N ILE A 225 -6.40 -4.52 12.48
CA ILE A 225 -5.70 -4.09 13.70
C ILE A 225 -4.18 -4.28 13.63
N THR A 226 -3.72 -5.34 12.96
CA THR A 226 -2.28 -5.64 12.81
C THR A 226 -1.53 -4.54 12.05
N VAL A 227 -2.15 -4.00 10.99
CA VAL A 227 -1.55 -2.93 10.18
C VAL A 227 -1.52 -1.64 11.01
N ALA A 228 -2.63 -1.29 11.66
CA ALA A 228 -2.71 -0.13 12.54
C ALA A 228 -1.67 -0.18 13.68
N THR A 229 -1.48 -1.33 14.33
CA THR A 229 -0.47 -1.50 15.39
C THR A 229 0.96 -1.43 14.86
N THR A 230 1.21 -1.92 13.65
CA THR A 230 2.56 -1.89 13.04
C THR A 230 2.93 -0.47 12.62
N GLY A 231 1.98 0.27 12.02
CA GLY A 231 2.15 1.68 11.70
C GLY A 231 2.34 2.54 12.94
N LEU A 232 1.55 2.30 14.01
CA LEU A 232 1.75 2.94 15.30
C LEU A 232 3.16 2.69 15.86
N ALA A 233 3.66 1.44 15.82
CA ALA A 233 4.99 1.10 16.29
C ALA A 233 6.09 1.84 15.51
N TYR A 234 5.90 2.03 14.21
CA TYR A 234 6.81 2.79 13.35
C TYR A 234 6.89 4.27 13.74
N VAL A 235 5.75 4.94 13.92
CA VAL A 235 5.67 6.33 14.44
C VAL A 235 6.36 6.42 15.79
N CYS A 236 6.11 5.43 16.65
CA CYS A 236 6.67 5.43 17.99
C CYS A 236 8.20 5.28 17.99
N GLY A 237 8.76 4.45 17.10
CA GLY A 237 10.20 4.34 16.92
C GLY A 237 10.85 5.68 16.56
N HIS A 238 10.27 6.40 15.61
CA HIS A 238 10.79 7.70 15.16
C HIS A 238 10.71 8.78 16.25
N LEU A 239 9.66 8.76 17.05
CA LEU A 239 9.52 9.68 18.20
C LEU A 239 10.59 9.40 19.27
N ILE A 240 10.92 8.13 19.55
CA ILE A 240 12.00 7.77 20.47
C ILE A 240 13.35 8.29 19.98
N GLU A 241 13.64 8.12 18.68
CA GLU A 241 14.88 8.62 18.08
C GLU A 241 15.01 10.14 18.19
N ARG A 242 13.88 10.85 18.17
CA ARG A 242 13.79 12.31 18.38
C ARG A 242 13.71 12.72 19.87
N GLY A 243 13.92 11.78 20.80
CA GLY A 243 14.03 12.04 22.24
C GLY A 243 12.70 12.24 22.98
N VAL A 244 11.60 11.75 22.41
CA VAL A 244 10.26 11.77 23.00
C VAL A 244 10.04 10.54 23.88
N GLU A 245 9.41 10.71 25.04
CA GLU A 245 9.04 9.61 25.94
C GLU A 245 7.54 9.31 25.87
N PHE A 246 7.19 8.01 25.92
CA PHE A 246 5.80 7.54 25.90
C PHE A 246 5.26 7.36 27.31
N HIS A 247 4.04 7.82 27.51
CA HIS A 247 3.31 7.65 28.76
C HIS A 247 2.25 6.55 28.62
N GLU A 248 1.54 6.50 27.48
CA GLU A 248 0.46 5.55 27.24
C GLU A 248 0.24 5.34 25.73
N GLN A 249 -0.15 4.12 25.35
CA GLN A 249 -0.57 3.78 24.00
C GLN A 249 -1.86 2.96 24.07
N THR A 250 -2.87 3.36 23.30
CA THR A 250 -4.13 2.61 23.20
C THR A 250 -4.48 2.33 21.75
N VAL A 251 -5.05 1.15 21.52
CA VAL A 251 -5.63 0.75 20.23
C VAL A 251 -7.04 0.28 20.49
N ARG A 252 -8.00 0.88 19.79
CA ARG A 252 -9.44 0.59 19.95
C ARG A 252 -10.15 0.64 18.62
N ILE A 253 -11.34 0.05 18.56
CA ILE A 253 -12.23 0.16 17.40
C ILE A 253 -13.35 1.09 17.81
N GLU A 254 -13.52 2.19 17.07
CA GLU A 254 -14.64 3.11 17.21
C GLU A 254 -15.63 2.88 16.06
N GLU A 255 -16.92 3.08 16.33
CA GLU A 255 -17.98 3.01 15.34
C GLU A 255 -18.80 4.30 15.40
N ALA A 256 -18.82 5.05 14.31
CA ALA A 256 -19.56 6.30 14.17
C ALA A 256 -20.22 6.34 12.79
N ASP A 257 -21.48 6.79 12.71
CA ASP A 257 -22.25 6.88 11.46
C ASP A 257 -22.26 5.58 10.61
N GLY A 258 -22.22 4.41 11.28
CA GLY A 258 -22.18 3.11 10.63
C GLY A 258 -20.83 2.74 10.00
N LYS A 259 -19.79 3.56 10.21
CA LYS A 259 -18.40 3.28 9.81
C LYS A 259 -17.60 2.84 11.03
N LYS A 260 -16.83 1.76 10.86
CA LYS A 260 -15.84 1.31 11.82
C LYS A 260 -14.48 1.93 11.49
N THR A 261 -13.79 2.39 12.52
CA THR A 261 -12.47 3.00 12.44
C THR A 261 -11.61 2.37 13.52
N ILE A 262 -10.37 2.01 13.19
CA ILE A 262 -9.40 1.60 14.20
C ILE A 262 -8.70 2.87 14.64
N VAL A 263 -8.71 3.14 15.94
CA VAL A 263 -8.12 4.35 16.52
C VAL A 263 -6.91 3.94 17.33
N THR A 264 -5.75 4.50 16.98
CA THR A 264 -4.53 4.38 17.78
C THR A 264 -4.20 5.72 18.41
N GLU A 265 -4.03 5.76 19.73
CA GLU A 265 -3.78 6.98 20.49
C GLU A 265 -2.49 6.83 21.29
N THR A 266 -1.63 7.85 21.19
CA THR A 266 -0.30 7.89 21.81
C THR A 266 -0.18 9.12 22.69
N HIS A 267 0.14 8.92 23.96
CA HIS A 267 0.39 10.00 24.92
C HIS A 267 1.88 10.18 25.06
N ILE A 268 2.38 11.37 24.74
CA ILE A 268 3.81 11.67 24.70
C ILE A 268 4.18 12.90 25.54
N GLY A 269 5.41 12.88 26.04
CA GLY A 269 6.01 13.95 26.81
C GLY A 269 7.52 14.04 26.60
N PHE A 270 8.14 15.12 27.08
CA PHE A 270 9.59 15.24 27.16
C PHE A 270 10.10 14.86 28.55
N LYS A 271 11.26 14.20 28.59
CA LYS A 271 11.98 13.81 29.81
C LYS A 271 12.25 14.95 30.81
N LYS A 272 12.28 16.21 30.34
CA LYS A 272 12.40 17.43 31.15
C LYS A 272 11.58 18.56 30.53
N PRO A 273 10.33 18.78 30.98
CA PRO A 273 9.46 19.78 30.36
C PRO A 273 9.93 21.21 30.69
N LYS A 274 10.06 22.05 29.66
CA LYS A 274 10.11 23.52 29.78
C LYS A 274 8.78 24.11 29.29
N LEU A 275 8.33 25.21 29.90
CA LEU A 275 7.15 25.95 29.42
C LEU A 275 7.30 26.29 27.92
N GLY A 276 6.28 25.99 27.11
CA GLY A 276 6.25 26.29 25.67
C GLY A 276 6.55 25.12 24.72
N GLN A 277 6.84 23.92 25.24
CA GLN A 277 7.25 22.75 24.44
C GLN A 277 6.11 22.02 23.69
N GLY A 278 4.83 22.32 23.98
CA GLY A 278 3.70 21.68 23.31
C GLY A 278 3.72 21.84 21.78
N LYS A 279 4.10 23.02 21.28
CA LYS A 279 4.26 23.28 19.84
C LYS A 279 5.44 22.51 19.22
N GLN A 280 6.48 22.23 20.00
CA GLN A 280 7.61 21.42 19.54
C GLN A 280 7.23 19.94 19.46
N LEU A 281 6.48 19.41 20.42
CA LEU A 281 5.92 18.05 20.35
C LEU A 281 4.94 17.91 19.21
N GLU A 282 4.09 18.91 18.99
CA GLU A 282 3.18 18.95 17.85
C GLU A 282 3.93 18.94 16.52
N ALA A 283 5.00 19.74 16.39
CA ALA A 283 5.84 19.74 15.19
C ALA A 283 6.55 18.39 14.99
N VAL A 284 7.13 17.81 16.05
CA VAL A 284 7.80 16.51 15.99
C VAL A 284 6.82 15.37 15.69
N TRP A 285 5.61 15.41 16.25
CA TRP A 285 4.55 14.47 15.94
C TRP A 285 4.09 14.62 14.48
N LYS A 286 3.81 15.85 14.05
CA LYS A 286 3.44 16.13 12.65
C LYS A 286 4.55 15.79 11.66
N ASP A 287 5.81 15.87 12.05
CA ASP A 287 6.96 15.40 11.27
C ASP A 287 6.96 13.85 11.19
N CYS A 288 6.85 13.16 12.33
CA CYS A 288 6.81 11.69 12.39
C CYS A 288 5.59 11.06 11.71
N VAL A 289 4.45 11.77 11.69
CA VAL A 289 3.21 11.30 11.08
C VAL A 289 3.04 11.89 9.67
N GLY A 290 3.66 13.02 9.36
CA GLY A 290 3.82 13.55 7.99
C GLY A 290 4.60 12.60 7.10
N ASP A 291 5.47 11.76 7.68
CA ASP A 291 6.06 10.58 7.02
C ASP A 291 5.01 9.54 6.55
N LEU A 292 3.74 9.61 7.01
CA LEU A 292 2.65 8.64 6.77
C LEU A 292 1.45 9.11 5.92
N GLY A 293 1.22 10.39 5.60
CA GLY A 293 0.00 10.86 4.85
C GLY A 293 -0.84 11.90 5.61
N GLN A 294 -1.65 12.74 4.93
CA GLN A 294 -2.03 14.14 5.29
C GLN A 294 -3.03 14.48 6.43
N ASP A 295 -3.04 15.79 6.72
CA ASP A 295 -4.05 16.74 7.24
C ASP A 295 -4.67 16.57 8.64
N GLY A 296 -4.11 17.33 9.59
CA GLY A 296 -4.62 17.41 10.96
C GLY A 296 -5.44 18.66 11.27
N HIS A 297 -6.65 18.46 11.79
CA HIS A 297 -7.42 19.40 12.63
C HIS A 297 -8.23 18.61 13.69
N TRP A 298 -8.35 19.01 14.97
CA TRP A 298 -8.93 20.26 15.47
C TRP A 298 -8.18 20.87 16.69
N ILE A 299 -8.16 22.21 16.82
CA ILE A 299 -7.81 22.94 18.06
C ILE A 299 -9.07 23.67 18.56
N PRO A 300 -9.43 23.47 19.85
CA PRO A 300 -9.60 24.63 20.70
C PRO A 300 -9.02 24.36 22.11
N ALA A 301 -8.07 25.18 22.52
CA ALA A 301 -7.83 25.41 23.93
C ALA A 301 -8.68 26.61 24.36
N GLN A 302 -9.84 26.35 24.94
CA GLN A 302 -10.45 27.22 25.96
C GLN A 302 -11.06 26.25 27.00
N ALA A 303 -10.63 26.15 28.26
CA ALA A 303 -10.08 27.18 29.13
C ALA A 303 -9.09 26.61 30.16
N VAL A 304 -7.99 27.34 30.38
CA VAL A 304 -7.54 27.79 31.72
C VAL A 304 -7.17 29.26 31.57
#